data_AF-A0A1B6G2S8-F1
#
_entry.id   AF-A0A1B6G2S8-F1
#
_cell.length_a   1.000
_cell.length_b   1.000
_cell.length_c   1.000
_cell.angle_alpha   90.00
_cell.angle_beta   90.00
_cell.angle_gamma   90.00
#
_symmetry.space_group_name_H-M   'P 1'
#
loop_
_entity.id
_entity.type
_entity.pdbx_description
1 polymer ?
#
loop_
_entity_poly.entity_id
_entity_poly.type
_entity_poly.pdbx_seq_one_letter_code
_entity_poly.pdbx_strand_id
1 'polypeptide(L)'
;KKKKKKIVLIRLLNHLLTNNLLTDRQHGFLAGRSTITALTDLVEHIIDNIERKNTVTSTFLDLSKAFDCLDHQLVMAKISSLGIKETALLWFKSYLGERKQVVTIQQTTNGVTKTTTSSPLAITRGVPQGSVLGPVLFILFTCDLPDYINSYCYPVMYADDTVLTTSDKSTELLEINTFISINMAHQYCIENDLVFNKSKTQHVIFGRNKDQVTIPADTQISHSTKHLGLILDDCLSWNIHIDSLCSQLCAALFALRRIKLISTPEATKVVYHALFESRIRYGIIL
;
A
#
# COMPACT_ATOMS: atom_id res chain seq x y z
N LYS A 1 3.29 7.65 -26.74
CA LYS A 1 3.97 6.89 -25.65
C LYS A 1 2.99 6.27 -24.63
N LYS A 2 2.06 7.02 -24.00
CA LYS A 2 1.12 6.45 -22.99
C LYS A 2 0.19 5.33 -23.51
N LYS A 3 -0.34 5.43 -24.74
CA LYS A 3 -1.18 4.37 -25.36
C LYS A 3 -0.46 3.02 -25.50
N LYS A 4 0.80 3.01 -25.97
CA LYS A 4 1.61 1.78 -26.08
C LYS A 4 1.80 1.10 -24.71
N LYS A 5 2.08 1.87 -23.66
CA LYS A 5 2.21 1.33 -22.29
C LYS A 5 0.93 0.68 -21.79
N LYS A 6 -0.25 1.25 -22.09
CA LYS A 6 -1.55 0.67 -21.74
C LYS A 6 -1.77 -0.69 -22.42
N ILE A 7 -1.43 -0.81 -23.70
CA ILE A 7 -1.56 -2.07 -24.43
C ILE A 7 -0.67 -3.16 -23.83
N VAL A 8 0.60 -2.82 -23.53
CA VAL A 8 1.52 -3.74 -22.86
C VAL A 8 0.97 -4.16 -21.51
N LEU A 9 0.47 -3.22 -20.70
CA LEU A 9 -0.13 -3.50 -19.40
C LEU A 9 -1.30 -4.48 -19.49
N ILE A 10 -2.25 -4.25 -20.42
CA ILE A 10 -3.41 -5.14 -20.58
C ILE A 10 -2.96 -6.55 -20.95
N ARG A 11 -2.02 -6.67 -21.90
CA ARG A 11 -1.48 -7.98 -22.31
C ARG A 11 -0.74 -8.68 -21.17
N LEU A 12 0.03 -7.94 -20.39
CA LEU A 12 0.76 -8.42 -19.23
C LEU A 12 -0.19 -8.97 -18.17
N LEU A 13 -1.18 -8.18 -17.75
CA LEU A 13 -2.16 -8.60 -16.75
C LEU A 13 -2.96 -9.82 -17.22
N ASN A 14 -3.39 -9.85 -18.50
CA ASN A 14 -4.08 -11.01 -19.05
C ASN A 14 -3.22 -12.27 -19.01
N HIS A 15 -1.92 -12.17 -19.36
CA HIS A 15 -0.99 -13.30 -19.27
C HIS A 15 -0.85 -13.80 -17.82
N LEU A 16 -0.65 -12.88 -16.88
CA LEU A 16 -0.47 -13.21 -15.47
C LEU A 16 -1.71 -13.88 -14.87
N LEU A 17 -2.90 -13.36 -15.17
CA LEU A 17 -4.17 -13.92 -14.72
C LEU A 17 -4.45 -15.29 -15.35
N THR A 18 -4.21 -15.45 -16.65
CA THR A 18 -4.46 -16.72 -17.36
C THR A 18 -3.56 -17.85 -16.85
N ASN A 19 -2.36 -17.52 -16.38
CA ASN A 19 -1.37 -18.49 -15.90
C ASN A 19 -1.31 -18.58 -14.36
N ASN A 20 -2.22 -17.92 -13.63
CA ASN A 20 -2.24 -17.88 -12.16
C ASN A 20 -0.88 -17.51 -11.52
N LEU A 21 -0.22 -16.50 -12.11
CA LEU A 21 1.10 -16.05 -11.69
C LEU A 21 1.06 -14.91 -10.66
N LEU A 22 -0.12 -14.46 -10.28
CA LEU A 22 -0.31 -13.44 -9.25
C LEU A 22 -0.85 -14.08 -7.97
N THR A 23 -0.30 -13.65 -6.84
CA THR A 23 -0.80 -14.03 -5.53
C THR A 23 -2.19 -13.45 -5.27
N ASP A 24 -3.07 -14.26 -4.69
CA ASP A 24 -4.42 -13.83 -4.26
C ASP A 24 -4.39 -12.85 -3.08
N ARG A 25 -3.22 -12.69 -2.44
CA ARG A 25 -2.98 -11.77 -1.32
C ARG A 25 -2.76 -10.32 -1.75
N GLN A 26 -2.60 -10.06 -3.06
CA GLN A 26 -2.40 -8.72 -3.59
C GLN A 26 -3.73 -8.15 -4.09
N HIS A 27 -4.10 -6.99 -3.54
CA HIS A 27 -5.33 -6.27 -3.89
C HIS A 27 -5.06 -4.94 -4.59
N GLY A 28 -3.82 -4.46 -4.57
CA GLY A 28 -3.42 -3.21 -5.21
C GLY A 28 -3.44 -3.32 -6.73
N PHE A 29 -3.99 -2.31 -7.40
CA PHE A 29 -3.94 -2.11 -8.86
C PHE A 29 -4.32 -3.31 -9.76
N LEU A 30 -5.07 -4.29 -9.23
CA LEU A 30 -5.62 -5.42 -9.99
C LEU A 30 -7.11 -5.20 -10.27
N ALA A 31 -7.58 -5.71 -11.41
CA ALA A 31 -8.99 -5.64 -11.76
C ALA A 31 -9.83 -6.47 -10.78
N GLY A 32 -10.96 -5.93 -10.32
CA GLY A 32 -11.83 -6.59 -9.34
C GLY A 32 -11.33 -6.55 -7.89
N ARG A 33 -10.13 -6.01 -7.64
CA ARG A 33 -9.59 -5.76 -6.32
C ARG A 33 -9.59 -4.26 -6.01
N SER A 34 -9.69 -3.92 -4.74
CA SER A 34 -9.74 -2.55 -4.23
C SER A 34 -9.21 -2.48 -2.80
N THR A 35 -9.03 -1.27 -2.29
CA THR A 35 -8.72 -1.05 -0.87
C THR A 35 -9.76 -1.70 0.05
N ILE A 36 -11.03 -1.67 -0.36
CA ILE A 36 -12.12 -2.31 0.36
C ILE A 36 -11.94 -3.82 0.40
N THR A 37 -11.66 -4.47 -0.74
CA THR A 37 -11.46 -5.94 -0.74
C THR A 37 -10.27 -6.37 0.13
N ALA A 38 -9.22 -5.55 0.23
CA ALA A 38 -8.07 -5.82 1.08
C ALA A 38 -8.44 -5.72 2.57
N LEU A 39 -9.16 -4.65 2.93
CA LEU A 39 -9.64 -4.45 4.29
C LEU A 39 -10.66 -5.51 4.71
N THR A 40 -11.55 -5.90 3.81
CA THR A 40 -12.51 -7.00 4.04
C THR A 40 -11.76 -8.31 4.31
N ASP A 41 -10.81 -8.70 3.46
CA ASP A 41 -9.99 -9.92 3.65
C ASP A 41 -9.26 -9.88 5.01
N LEU A 42 -8.62 -8.75 5.33
CA LEU A 42 -7.94 -8.57 6.61
C LEU A 42 -8.89 -8.71 7.80
N VAL A 43 -10.02 -8.01 7.79
CA VAL A 43 -10.97 -7.97 8.91
C VAL A 43 -11.67 -9.31 9.09
N GLU A 44 -12.10 -9.96 8.01
CA GLU A 44 -12.68 -11.30 8.05
C GLU A 44 -11.69 -12.31 8.64
N HIS A 45 -10.42 -12.28 8.20
CA HIS A 45 -9.38 -13.13 8.75
C HIS A 45 -9.15 -12.91 10.25
N ILE A 46 -9.18 -11.66 10.72
CA ILE A 46 -9.06 -11.33 12.14
C ILE A 46 -10.26 -11.88 12.92
N ILE A 47 -11.48 -11.63 12.45
CA ILE A 47 -12.73 -12.08 13.11
C ILE A 47 -12.76 -13.60 13.22
N ASP A 48 -12.50 -14.31 12.13
CA ASP A 48 -12.49 -15.78 12.09
C ASP A 48 -11.54 -16.38 13.15
N ASN A 49 -10.38 -15.75 13.37
CA ASN A 49 -9.43 -16.21 14.37
C ASN A 49 -9.86 -15.88 15.80
N ILE A 50 -10.45 -14.70 16.04
CA ILE A 50 -11.01 -14.33 17.34
C ILE A 50 -12.14 -15.30 17.72
N GLU A 51 -13.02 -15.67 16.78
CA GLU A 51 -14.08 -16.65 17.01
C GLU A 51 -13.54 -18.03 17.38
N ARG A 52 -12.38 -18.42 16.81
CA ARG A 52 -11.64 -19.63 17.19
C ARG A 52 -10.92 -19.52 18.54
N LYS A 53 -11.08 -18.41 19.24
CA LYS A 53 -10.45 -18.06 20.52
C LYS A 53 -8.94 -17.88 20.43
N ASN A 54 -8.44 -17.55 19.24
CA ASN A 54 -7.05 -17.14 19.08
C ASN A 54 -6.90 -15.67 19.48
N THR A 55 -5.71 -15.30 19.93
CA THR A 55 -5.25 -13.91 19.94
C THR A 55 -4.60 -13.63 18.59
N VAL A 56 -4.78 -12.43 18.06
CA VAL A 56 -4.34 -12.06 16.71
C VAL A 56 -3.44 -10.85 16.79
N THR A 57 -2.30 -10.86 16.12
CA THR A 57 -1.44 -9.69 15.96
C THR A 57 -1.36 -9.32 14.49
N SER A 58 -1.84 -8.14 14.13
CA SER A 58 -1.65 -7.57 12.79
C SER A 58 -0.54 -6.54 12.81
N THR A 59 0.45 -6.77 11.96
CA THR A 59 1.65 -5.94 11.80
C THR A 59 1.55 -5.15 10.50
N PHE A 60 1.45 -3.83 10.60
CA PHE A 60 1.35 -2.90 9.48
C PHE A 60 2.74 -2.41 9.10
N LEU A 61 3.29 -2.97 8.02
CA LEU A 61 4.63 -2.65 7.54
C LEU A 61 4.66 -1.27 6.90
N ASP A 62 5.74 -0.51 7.14
CA ASP A 62 6.01 0.75 6.44
C ASP A 62 7.25 0.59 5.55
N LEU A 63 7.06 0.72 4.24
CA LEU A 63 8.14 0.72 3.26
C LEU A 63 8.46 2.16 2.83
N SER A 64 9.70 2.59 3.06
CA SER A 64 10.13 3.93 2.69
C SER A 64 10.39 4.02 1.19
N LYS A 65 9.66 4.91 0.51
CA LYS A 65 9.83 5.22 -0.92
C LYS A 65 9.85 3.97 -1.80
N ALA A 66 8.93 3.05 -1.56
CA ALA A 66 8.91 1.71 -2.16
C ALA A 66 9.08 1.71 -3.69
N PHE A 67 8.42 2.64 -4.39
CA PHE A 67 8.53 2.80 -5.85
C PHE A 67 9.86 3.37 -6.34
N ASP A 68 10.58 4.14 -5.51
CA ASP A 68 11.86 4.75 -5.86
C ASP A 68 13.05 3.82 -5.56
N CYS A 69 12.85 2.83 -4.68
CA CYS A 69 13.89 1.90 -4.23
C CYS A 69 14.14 0.73 -5.20
N LEU A 70 13.21 0.43 -6.10
CA LEU A 70 13.27 -0.77 -6.97
C LEU A 70 14.56 -0.82 -7.81
N ASP A 71 15.44 -1.76 -7.52
CA ASP A 71 16.62 -2.00 -8.37
C ASP A 71 16.20 -2.55 -9.74
N HIS A 72 16.73 -1.96 -10.81
CA HIS A 72 16.31 -2.34 -12.17
C HIS A 72 16.71 -3.76 -12.54
N GLN A 73 17.84 -4.27 -12.03
CA GLN A 73 18.29 -5.64 -12.31
C GLN A 73 17.39 -6.65 -11.59
N LEU A 74 17.07 -6.39 -10.32
CA LEU A 74 16.15 -7.24 -9.55
C LEU A 74 14.75 -7.26 -10.17
N VAL A 75 14.24 -6.11 -10.62
CA VAL A 75 12.95 -6.06 -11.34
C VAL A 75 13.00 -6.92 -12.62
N MET A 76 14.10 -6.90 -13.38
CA MET A 76 14.24 -7.77 -14.56
C MET A 76 14.29 -9.25 -14.17
N ALA A 77 14.97 -9.59 -13.08
CA ALA A 77 15.04 -10.97 -12.58
C ALA A 77 13.65 -11.51 -12.18
N LYS A 78 12.88 -10.73 -11.41
CA LYS A 78 11.49 -11.05 -10.99
C LYS A 78 10.55 -11.19 -12.18
N ILE A 79 10.63 -10.27 -13.15
CA ILE A 79 9.82 -10.36 -14.38
C ILE A 79 10.18 -11.61 -15.18
N SER A 80 11.47 -11.95 -15.26
CA SER A 80 11.92 -13.15 -15.97
C SER A 80 11.49 -14.44 -15.27
N SER A 81 11.45 -14.48 -13.93
CA SER A 81 10.98 -15.66 -13.19
C SER A 81 9.48 -15.91 -13.37
N LEU A 82 8.69 -14.85 -13.61
CA LEU A 82 7.28 -14.93 -13.99
C LEU A 82 7.05 -15.35 -15.46
N GLY A 83 8.08 -15.84 -16.15
CA GLY A 83 7.95 -16.37 -17.51
C GLY A 83 8.00 -15.33 -18.63
N ILE A 84 8.20 -14.05 -18.31
CA ILE A 84 8.30 -12.98 -19.31
C ILE A 84 9.73 -12.94 -19.88
N LYS A 85 9.89 -13.43 -21.11
CA LYS A 85 11.20 -13.64 -21.75
C LYS A 85 11.39 -12.79 -23.01
N GLU A 86 12.63 -12.84 -23.52
CA GLU A 86 13.02 -12.33 -24.85
C GLU A 86 12.58 -10.88 -25.13
N THR A 87 11.80 -10.65 -26.19
CA THR A 87 11.42 -9.32 -26.67
C THR A 87 10.64 -8.52 -25.62
N ALA A 88 9.80 -9.20 -24.81
CA ALA A 88 9.05 -8.55 -23.76
C ALA A 88 9.97 -8.08 -22.62
N LEU A 89 10.93 -8.92 -22.21
CA LEU A 89 11.92 -8.57 -21.19
C LEU A 89 12.84 -7.42 -21.67
N LEU A 90 13.29 -7.46 -22.92
CA LEU A 90 14.07 -6.37 -23.53
C LEU A 90 13.29 -5.05 -23.56
N TRP A 91 11.98 -5.11 -23.78
CA TRP A 91 11.11 -3.94 -23.72
C TRP A 91 11.07 -3.32 -22.32
N PHE A 92 10.98 -4.12 -21.26
CA PHE A 92 11.04 -3.63 -19.88
C PHE A 92 12.42 -3.07 -19.52
N LYS A 93 13.49 -3.71 -20.00
CA LYS A 93 14.86 -3.19 -19.83
C LYS A 93 15.02 -1.80 -20.47
N SER A 94 14.53 -1.63 -21.70
CA SER A 94 14.50 -0.32 -22.38
C SER A 94 13.57 0.68 -21.71
N TYR A 95 12.49 0.21 -21.07
CA TYR A 95 11.54 1.06 -20.36
C TYR A 95 12.14 1.75 -19.13
N LEU A 96 12.93 1.00 -18.35
CA LEU A 96 13.58 1.45 -17.12
C LEU A 96 14.96 2.08 -17.36
N GLY A 97 15.71 1.57 -18.33
CA GLY A 97 17.08 1.97 -18.61
C GLY A 97 17.24 3.34 -19.31
N GLU A 98 18.47 3.85 -19.28
CA GLU A 98 18.92 5.08 -19.96
C GLU A 98 18.14 6.35 -19.59
N ARG A 99 17.47 6.34 -18.44
CA ARG A 99 16.75 7.51 -17.95
C ARG A 99 17.70 8.43 -17.20
N LYS A 100 17.49 9.73 -17.36
CA LYS A 100 18.18 10.77 -16.60
C LYS A 100 17.17 11.69 -15.91
N GLN A 101 17.55 12.24 -14.77
CA GLN A 101 16.79 13.23 -14.01
C GLN A 101 17.57 14.52 -13.86
N VAL A 102 16.85 15.64 -13.75
CA VAL A 102 17.38 16.97 -13.44
C VAL A 102 16.47 17.62 -12.41
N VAL A 103 17.04 18.48 -11.56
CA VAL A 103 16.29 19.30 -10.59
C VAL A 103 16.36 20.75 -11.04
N THR A 104 15.20 21.39 -11.14
CA THR A 104 15.08 22.82 -11.47
C THR A 104 14.48 23.55 -10.27
N ILE A 105 15.20 24.54 -9.76
CA ILE A 105 14.78 25.39 -8.65
C ILE A 105 14.52 26.78 -9.18
N GLN A 106 13.38 27.36 -8.81
CA GLN A 106 13.05 28.75 -9.08
C GLN A 106 13.13 29.56 -7.78
N GLN A 107 13.88 30.64 -7.81
CA GLN A 107 14.04 31.55 -6.68
C GLN A 107 13.67 32.97 -7.11
N THR A 108 12.70 33.57 -6.43
CA THR A 108 12.30 34.96 -6.66
C THR A 108 12.89 35.84 -5.56
N THR A 109 13.72 36.80 -5.95
CA THR A 109 14.31 37.80 -5.04
C THR A 109 14.08 39.19 -5.61
N ASN A 110 13.54 40.11 -4.82
CA ASN A 110 13.21 41.49 -5.23
C ASN A 110 12.36 41.57 -6.52
N GLY A 111 11.37 40.67 -6.65
CA GLY A 111 10.51 40.60 -7.84
C GLY A 111 11.14 39.95 -9.08
N VAL A 112 12.40 39.53 -9.03
CA VAL A 112 13.09 38.84 -10.14
C VAL A 112 13.16 37.35 -9.86
N THR A 113 12.58 36.55 -10.76
CA THR A 113 12.62 35.09 -10.69
C THR A 113 13.81 34.54 -11.46
N LYS A 114 14.75 33.90 -10.76
CA LYS A 114 15.88 33.16 -11.34
C LYS A 114 15.58 31.67 -11.31
N THR A 115 15.93 30.97 -12.38
CA THR A 115 15.77 29.53 -12.50
C THR A 115 17.14 28.87 -12.64
N THR A 116 17.45 27.91 -11.77
CA THR A 116 18.70 27.14 -11.80
C THR A 116 18.37 25.67 -12.01
N THR A 117 19.06 25.00 -12.94
CA THR A 117 18.85 23.58 -13.26
C THR A 117 20.14 22.80 -13.03
N SER A 118 20.04 21.63 -12.40
CA SER A 118 21.18 20.72 -12.20
C SER A 118 21.66 20.09 -13.50
N SER A 119 22.85 19.51 -13.49
CA SER A 119 23.27 18.59 -14.55
C SER A 119 22.39 17.33 -14.56
N PRO A 120 22.22 16.66 -15.72
CA PRO A 120 21.50 15.40 -15.80
C PRO A 120 22.22 14.27 -15.07
N LEU A 121 21.53 13.60 -14.16
CA LEU A 121 22.01 12.41 -13.45
C LEU A 121 21.26 11.17 -13.91
N ALA A 122 21.94 10.03 -14.04
CA ALA A 122 21.30 8.78 -14.42
C ALA A 122 20.38 8.26 -13.31
N ILE A 123 19.23 7.69 -13.71
CA ILE A 123 18.31 7.00 -12.81
C ILE A 123 18.66 5.52 -12.85
N THR A 124 19.21 5.01 -11.76
CA THR A 124 19.64 3.61 -11.62
C THR A 124 18.63 2.74 -10.87
N ARG A 125 17.67 3.37 -10.17
CA ARG A 125 16.66 2.70 -9.33
C ARG A 125 15.31 3.38 -9.47
N GLY A 126 14.27 2.65 -9.10
CA GLY A 126 12.90 3.11 -9.05
C GLY A 126 12.17 3.10 -10.37
N VAL A 127 10.84 3.25 -10.29
CA VAL A 127 9.96 3.35 -11.46
C VAL A 127 9.48 4.78 -11.65
N PRO A 128 9.22 5.22 -12.90
CA PRO A 128 8.78 6.59 -13.12
C PRO A 128 7.43 6.88 -12.45
N GLN A 129 7.38 7.87 -11.55
CA GLN A 129 6.15 8.30 -10.89
C GLN A 129 5.12 8.81 -11.91
N GLY A 130 3.83 8.54 -11.65
CA GLY A 130 2.75 8.88 -12.59
C GLY A 130 2.76 8.06 -13.89
N SER A 131 3.57 7.00 -13.96
CA SER A 131 3.54 6.05 -15.06
C SER A 131 2.47 4.99 -14.86
N VAL A 132 1.87 4.56 -15.97
CA VAL A 132 0.84 3.50 -15.98
C VAL A 132 1.40 2.14 -15.56
N LEU A 133 2.71 1.92 -15.71
CA LEU A 133 3.35 0.63 -15.41
C LEU A 133 4.04 0.59 -14.05
N GLY A 134 4.37 1.73 -13.44
CA GLY A 134 5.05 1.77 -12.14
C GLY A 134 4.34 0.96 -11.06
N PRO A 135 3.03 1.18 -10.82
CA PRO A 135 2.23 0.39 -9.90
C PRO A 135 2.31 -1.12 -10.13
N VAL A 136 2.20 -1.54 -11.39
CA VAL A 136 2.18 -2.97 -11.74
C VAL A 136 3.56 -3.59 -11.63
N LEU A 137 4.63 -2.86 -11.97
CA LEU A 137 5.99 -3.34 -11.78
C LEU A 137 6.30 -3.60 -10.30
N PHE A 138 5.79 -2.75 -9.40
CA PHE A 138 5.93 -2.98 -7.96
C PHE A 138 5.19 -4.24 -7.51
N ILE A 139 3.95 -4.44 -7.98
CA ILE A 139 3.19 -5.66 -7.67
C ILE A 139 3.91 -6.92 -8.12
N LEU A 140 4.45 -6.92 -9.34
CA LEU A 140 5.20 -8.08 -9.86
C LEU A 140 6.48 -8.32 -9.08
N PHE A 141 7.11 -7.24 -8.61
CA PHE A 141 8.31 -7.31 -7.82
C PHE A 141 8.09 -7.97 -6.46
N THR A 142 6.97 -7.65 -5.80
CA THR A 142 6.63 -8.16 -4.46
C THR A 142 5.70 -9.37 -4.48
N CYS A 143 5.39 -9.92 -5.66
CA CYS A 143 4.38 -10.97 -5.82
C CYS A 143 4.73 -12.28 -5.10
N ASP A 144 6.02 -12.54 -4.88
CA ASP A 144 6.52 -13.74 -4.21
C ASP A 144 6.69 -13.57 -2.69
N LEU A 145 6.46 -12.37 -2.14
CA LEU A 145 6.51 -12.12 -0.69
C LEU A 145 5.54 -13.04 0.08
N PRO A 146 4.28 -13.24 -0.34
CA PRO A 146 3.36 -14.11 0.39
C PRO A 146 3.85 -15.55 0.50
N ASP A 147 4.39 -16.11 -0.58
CA ASP A 147 4.92 -17.47 -0.58
C ASP A 147 6.18 -17.58 0.28
N TYR A 148 7.00 -16.52 0.31
CA TYR A 148 8.20 -16.46 1.15
C TYR A 148 7.89 -16.52 2.65
N ILE A 149 6.74 -15.98 3.11
CA ILE A 149 6.39 -15.87 4.54
C ILE A 149 5.19 -16.73 4.98
N ASN A 150 4.56 -17.48 4.07
CA ASN A 150 3.27 -18.17 4.29
C ASN A 150 3.24 -19.13 5.49
N SER A 151 4.40 -19.58 5.96
CA SER A 151 4.52 -20.59 7.01
C SER A 151 4.25 -20.02 8.42
N TYR A 152 4.31 -18.69 8.57
CA TYR A 152 4.23 -18.04 9.88
C TYR A 152 3.13 -17.00 9.99
N CYS A 153 2.67 -16.43 8.87
CA CYS A 153 1.66 -15.39 8.89
C CYS A 153 0.75 -15.40 7.66
N TYR A 154 -0.35 -14.68 7.78
CA TYR A 154 -1.29 -14.36 6.71
C TYR A 154 -1.04 -12.93 6.23
N PRO A 155 -0.42 -12.74 5.05
CA PRO A 155 -0.21 -11.41 4.50
C PRO A 155 -1.40 -10.92 3.70
N VAL A 156 -1.71 -9.64 3.84
CA VAL A 156 -2.62 -8.89 2.96
C VAL A 156 -1.86 -7.69 2.40
N MET A 157 -1.86 -7.54 1.09
CA MET A 157 -1.07 -6.53 0.39
C MET A 157 -1.96 -5.63 -0.46
N TYR A 158 -1.70 -4.33 -0.42
CA TYR A 158 -2.21 -3.35 -1.36
C TYR A 158 -1.06 -2.47 -1.82
N ALA A 159 -0.43 -2.87 -2.92
CA ALA A 159 0.83 -2.28 -3.35
C ALA A 159 1.88 -2.32 -2.23
N ASP A 160 2.42 -1.18 -1.81
CA ASP A 160 3.42 -1.06 -0.75
C ASP A 160 2.84 -1.17 0.66
N ASP A 161 1.55 -0.92 0.85
CA ASP A 161 0.86 -1.13 2.12
C ASP A 161 0.68 -2.65 2.35
N THR A 162 1.44 -3.23 3.29
CA THR A 162 1.40 -4.66 3.60
C THR A 162 1.11 -4.89 5.08
N VAL A 163 0.18 -5.80 5.36
CA VAL A 163 -0.17 -6.23 6.72
C VAL A 163 0.14 -7.70 6.88
N LEU A 164 0.91 -8.05 7.91
CA LEU A 164 1.17 -9.45 8.29
C LEU A 164 0.33 -9.79 9.50
N THR A 165 -0.52 -10.81 9.39
CA THR A 165 -1.39 -11.24 10.51
C THR A 165 -0.95 -12.60 11.02
N THR A 166 -0.64 -12.68 12.31
CA THR A 166 -0.35 -13.92 13.02
C THR A 166 -1.46 -14.19 14.03
N SER A 167 -1.72 -15.46 14.31
CA SER A 167 -2.75 -15.83 15.29
C SER A 167 -2.40 -17.14 15.97
N ASP A 168 -2.62 -17.20 17.28
CA ASP A 168 -2.48 -18.44 18.05
C ASP A 168 -3.30 -18.35 19.35
N LYS A 169 -3.60 -19.50 19.97
CA LYS A 169 -4.20 -19.55 21.31
C LYS A 169 -3.17 -19.27 22.40
N SER A 170 -1.94 -19.73 22.18
CA SER A 170 -0.80 -19.46 23.06
C SER A 170 -0.20 -18.11 22.71
N THR A 171 -0.13 -17.20 23.68
CA THR A 171 0.52 -15.90 23.51
C THR A 171 2.00 -16.06 23.18
N GLU A 172 2.69 -17.02 23.79
CA GLU A 172 4.10 -17.30 23.51
C GLU A 172 4.33 -17.71 22.04
N LEU A 173 3.51 -18.61 21.51
CA LEU A 173 3.65 -19.04 20.12
C LEU A 173 3.27 -17.93 19.14
N LEU A 174 2.26 -17.12 19.48
CA LEU A 174 1.91 -15.92 18.73
C LEU A 174 3.08 -14.94 18.66
N GLU A 175 3.75 -14.67 19.77
CA GLU A 175 4.92 -13.78 19.85
C GLU A 175 6.08 -14.30 19.00
N ILE A 176 6.37 -15.60 19.08
CA ILE A 176 7.41 -16.26 18.28
C ILE A 176 7.09 -16.13 16.79
N ASN A 177 5.88 -16.49 16.35
CA ASN A 177 5.48 -16.40 14.95
C ASN A 177 5.48 -14.95 14.44
N THR A 178 5.08 -14.00 15.30
CA THR A 178 5.13 -12.56 15.00
C THR A 178 6.58 -12.11 14.80
N PHE A 179 7.48 -12.48 15.71
CA PHE A 179 8.91 -12.16 15.59
C PHE A 179 9.52 -12.77 14.32
N ILE A 180 9.24 -14.04 14.02
CA ILE A 180 9.76 -14.71 12.82
C ILE A 180 9.24 -14.00 11.56
N SER A 181 7.93 -13.78 11.45
CA SER A 181 7.33 -13.17 10.26
C SER A 181 7.86 -11.76 9.97
N ILE A 182 8.07 -10.93 11.00
CA ILE A 182 8.67 -9.59 10.85
C ILE A 182 10.12 -9.69 10.36
N ASN A 183 10.93 -10.57 10.95
CA ASN A 183 12.33 -10.71 10.56
C ASN A 183 12.47 -11.30 9.15
N MET A 184 11.59 -12.23 8.76
CA MET A 184 11.52 -12.72 7.39
C MET A 184 11.15 -11.60 6.42
N ALA A 185 10.13 -10.79 6.72
CA ALA A 185 9.77 -9.65 5.88
C ALA A 185 10.89 -8.61 5.79
N HIS A 186 11.62 -8.37 6.88
CA HIS A 186 12.79 -7.51 6.89
C HIS A 186 13.93 -8.07 6.02
N GLN A 187 14.21 -9.37 6.13
CA GLN A 187 15.20 -10.05 5.31
C GLN A 187 14.83 -10.00 3.82
N TYR A 188 13.55 -10.25 3.50
CA TYR A 188 13.03 -10.10 2.15
C TYR A 188 13.25 -8.68 1.62
N CYS A 189 13.00 -7.66 2.45
CA CYS A 189 13.24 -6.28 2.05
C CYS A 189 14.72 -6.03 1.76
N ILE A 190 15.64 -6.53 2.59
CA ILE A 190 17.09 -6.40 2.35
C ILE A 190 17.50 -7.05 1.04
N GLU A 191 17.07 -8.29 0.79
CA GLU A 191 17.40 -9.05 -0.42
C GLU A 191 16.84 -8.43 -1.69
N ASN A 192 15.69 -7.75 -1.57
CA ASN A 192 15.02 -7.07 -2.65
C ASN A 192 15.28 -5.56 -2.67
N ASP A 193 16.29 -5.09 -1.93
CA ASP A 193 16.73 -3.69 -1.96
C ASP A 193 15.61 -2.68 -1.59
N LEU A 194 14.63 -3.12 -0.79
CA LEU A 194 13.54 -2.33 -0.24
C LEU A 194 13.92 -1.76 1.13
N VAL A 195 13.46 -0.55 1.42
CA VAL A 195 13.76 0.11 2.70
C VAL A 195 12.63 -0.11 3.68
N PHE A 196 12.80 -1.09 4.58
CA PHE A 196 11.86 -1.36 5.67
C PHE A 196 12.05 -0.39 6.83
N ASN A 197 10.95 0.20 7.29
CA ASN A 197 10.98 1.19 8.37
C ASN A 197 10.39 0.63 9.66
N LYS A 198 11.27 0.05 10.48
CA LYS A 198 10.90 -0.54 11.78
C LYS A 198 10.18 0.44 12.70
N SER A 199 10.64 1.68 12.78
CA SER A 199 10.10 2.68 13.72
C SER A 199 8.70 3.18 13.38
N LYS A 200 8.28 3.06 12.11
CA LYS A 200 6.91 3.36 11.67
C LYS A 200 6.03 2.12 11.56
N THR A 201 6.59 0.93 11.70
CA THR A 201 5.82 -0.32 11.71
C THR A 201 4.97 -0.35 12.98
N GLN A 202 3.67 -0.60 12.81
CA GLN A 202 2.69 -0.59 13.90
C GLN A 202 2.12 -1.99 14.09
N HIS A 203 1.80 -2.33 15.33
CA HIS A 203 1.09 -3.55 15.69
C HIS A 203 -0.26 -3.22 16.32
N VAL A 204 -1.29 -3.93 15.89
CA VAL A 204 -2.59 -3.94 16.57
C VAL A 204 -2.89 -5.37 16.98
N ILE A 205 -3.21 -5.55 18.26
CA ILE A 205 -3.41 -6.87 18.87
C ILE A 205 -4.89 -7.02 19.21
N PHE A 206 -5.51 -8.06 18.69
CA PHE A 206 -6.94 -8.32 18.84
C PHE A 206 -7.18 -9.60 19.65
N GLY A 207 -8.39 -9.70 20.21
CA GLY A 207 -8.83 -10.85 20.98
C GLY A 207 -8.67 -10.65 22.48
N ARG A 208 -9.07 -11.69 23.24
CA ARG A 208 -9.28 -11.59 24.70
C ARG A 208 -7.98 -11.44 25.49
N ASN A 209 -6.88 -12.03 25.02
CA ASN A 209 -5.61 -12.03 25.72
C ASN A 209 -4.64 -10.98 25.13
N LYS A 210 -5.16 -9.94 24.45
CA LYS A 210 -4.33 -8.93 23.78
C LYS A 210 -3.35 -8.22 24.73
N ASP A 211 -3.74 -8.00 25.98
CA ASP A 211 -2.92 -7.33 27.00
C ASP A 211 -1.78 -8.20 27.54
N GLN A 212 -1.75 -9.49 27.19
CA GLN A 212 -0.72 -10.45 27.61
C GLN A 212 0.38 -10.62 26.55
N VAL A 213 0.20 -10.06 25.35
CA VAL A 213 1.14 -10.20 24.24
C VAL A 213 2.21 -9.13 24.31
N THR A 214 3.46 -9.55 24.28
CA THR A 214 4.64 -8.69 24.23
C THR A 214 5.24 -8.71 22.84
N ILE A 215 5.43 -7.53 22.25
CA ILE A 215 6.00 -7.38 20.91
C ILE A 215 7.45 -6.86 21.00
N PRO A 216 8.35 -7.19 20.05
CA PRO A 216 9.75 -6.74 20.09
C PRO A 216 9.90 -5.21 20.23
N ALA A 217 10.92 -4.80 20.99
CA ALA A 217 11.14 -3.41 21.45
C ALA A 217 11.30 -2.35 20.33
N ASP A 218 11.62 -2.75 19.11
CA ASP A 218 11.87 -1.84 17.97
C ASP A 218 10.58 -1.42 17.24
N THR A 219 9.41 -1.82 17.75
CA THR A 219 8.12 -1.64 17.10
C THR A 219 7.08 -1.03 18.04
N GLN A 220 6.02 -0.44 17.48
CA GLN A 220 5.01 0.27 18.26
C GLN A 220 3.72 -0.53 18.35
N ILE A 221 3.29 -0.83 19.57
CA ILE A 221 1.95 -1.35 19.83
C ILE A 221 0.99 -0.15 19.88
N SER A 222 -0.05 -0.21 19.07
CA SER A 222 -1.08 0.82 18.99
C SER A 222 -2.46 0.18 19.13
N HIS A 223 -3.35 0.81 19.92
CA HIS A 223 -4.75 0.39 20.03
C HIS A 223 -5.59 0.72 18.79
N SER A 224 -5.07 1.58 17.90
CA SER A 224 -5.70 1.87 16.62
C SER A 224 -4.65 2.22 15.57
N THR A 225 -4.95 1.93 14.31
CA THR A 225 -4.08 2.28 13.19
C THR A 225 -4.89 2.72 11.97
N LYS A 226 -4.32 3.62 11.17
CA LYS A 226 -4.90 4.02 9.90
C LYS A 226 -4.30 3.16 8.79
N HIS A 227 -5.15 2.37 8.13
CA HIS A 227 -4.74 1.51 7.02
C HIS A 227 -5.72 1.67 5.85
N LEU A 228 -5.18 1.89 4.65
CA LEU A 228 -5.96 2.10 3.42
C LEU A 228 -7.10 3.11 3.58
N GLY A 229 -6.85 4.18 4.35
CA GLY A 229 -7.80 5.27 4.56
C GLY A 229 -8.85 5.05 5.65
N LEU A 230 -8.99 3.84 6.21
CA LEU A 230 -9.85 3.57 7.37
C LEU A 230 -9.03 3.47 8.65
N ILE A 231 -9.70 3.66 9.80
CA ILE A 231 -9.08 3.51 11.12
C ILE A 231 -9.60 2.22 11.73
N LEU A 232 -8.69 1.28 11.99
CA LEU A 232 -8.98 0.02 12.65
C LEU A 232 -8.58 0.16 14.12
N ASP A 233 -9.51 -0.10 15.03
CA ASP A 233 -9.24 -0.22 16.47
C ASP A 233 -9.14 -1.69 16.88
N ASP A 234 -8.42 -1.94 17.97
CA ASP A 234 -8.16 -3.28 18.53
C ASP A 234 -9.41 -4.03 19.02
N CYS A 235 -10.57 -3.36 19.04
CA CYS A 235 -11.89 -3.93 19.34
C CYS A 235 -12.79 -4.05 18.11
N LEU A 236 -12.31 -3.64 16.93
CA LEU A 236 -13.07 -3.57 15.67
C LEU A 236 -14.43 -2.85 15.83
N SER A 237 -14.48 -1.84 16.69
CA SER A 237 -15.70 -1.09 17.00
C SER A 237 -15.99 -0.01 15.97
N TRP A 238 -14.99 0.43 15.20
CA TRP A 238 -15.06 1.49 14.19
C TRP A 238 -15.41 2.87 14.74
N ASN A 239 -15.57 3.03 16.05
CA ASN A 239 -15.99 4.30 16.68
C ASN A 239 -15.03 5.43 16.35
N ILE A 240 -13.72 5.20 16.48
CA ILE A 240 -12.68 6.20 16.18
C ILE A 240 -12.76 6.63 14.71
N HIS A 241 -13.02 5.69 13.80
CA HIS A 241 -13.20 5.99 12.38
C HIS A 241 -14.44 6.84 12.13
N ILE A 242 -15.58 6.43 12.70
CA ILE A 242 -16.87 7.12 12.56
C ILE A 242 -16.78 8.55 13.10
N ASP A 243 -16.18 8.76 14.27
CA ASP A 243 -16.02 10.09 14.88
C ASP A 243 -15.13 11.00 14.01
N SER A 244 -14.03 10.45 13.49
CA SER A 244 -13.15 11.17 12.56
C SER A 244 -13.88 11.55 11.27
N LEU A 245 -14.65 10.63 10.70
CA LEU A 245 -15.43 10.88 9.49
C LEU A 245 -16.53 11.92 9.75
N CYS A 246 -17.30 11.80 10.83
CA CYS A 246 -18.32 12.77 11.22
C CYS A 246 -17.72 14.18 11.33
N SER A 247 -16.55 14.31 11.96
CA SER A 247 -15.83 15.59 12.06
C SER A 247 -15.46 16.16 10.68
N GLN A 248 -14.96 15.31 9.77
CA GLN A 248 -14.63 15.71 8.40
C GLN A 248 -15.86 16.09 7.57
N LEU A 249 -16.98 15.40 7.77
CA LEU A 249 -18.25 15.66 7.10
C LEU A 249 -18.89 16.96 7.61
N CYS A 250 -18.81 17.25 8.91
CA CYS A 250 -19.23 18.54 9.47
C CYS A 250 -18.46 19.71 8.85
N ALA A 251 -17.14 19.58 8.69
CA ALA A 251 -16.32 20.57 8.01
C ALA A 251 -16.72 20.74 6.52
N ALA A 252 -17.00 19.63 5.82
CA ALA A 252 -17.47 19.66 4.44
C ALA A 252 -18.86 20.33 4.33
N LEU A 253 -19.78 20.06 5.25
CA LEU A 253 -21.10 20.71 5.32
C LEU A 253 -20.98 22.22 5.53
N PHE A 254 -20.07 22.65 6.41
CA PHE A 254 -19.81 24.07 6.61
C PHE A 254 -19.29 24.74 5.32
N ALA A 255 -18.34 24.11 4.64
CA ALA A 255 -17.84 24.59 3.35
C ALA A 255 -18.96 24.67 2.30
N LEU A 256 -19.82 23.65 2.22
CA LEU A 256 -20.97 23.61 1.32
C LEU A 256 -21.96 24.74 1.60
N ARG A 257 -22.27 25.02 2.87
CA ARG A 257 -23.15 26.13 3.27
C ARG A 257 -22.61 27.47 2.78
N ARG A 258 -21.29 27.69 2.88
CA ARG A 258 -20.66 28.93 2.39
C ARG A 258 -20.67 29.03 0.87
N ILE A 259 -20.34 27.94 0.17
CA ILE A 259 -20.30 27.90 -1.30
C ILE A 259 -21.70 28.09 -1.90
N LYS A 260 -22.74 27.54 -1.25
CA LYS A 260 -24.13 27.72 -1.67
C LYS A 260 -24.55 29.21 -1.71
N LEU A 261 -23.97 30.06 -0.87
CA LEU A 261 -24.29 31.49 -0.81
C LEU A 261 -23.66 32.30 -1.95
N ILE A 262 -22.59 31.79 -2.57
CA ILE A 262 -21.77 32.54 -3.55
C ILE A 262 -21.66 31.85 -4.92
N SER A 263 -22.29 30.69 -5.10
CA SER A 263 -22.17 29.87 -6.31
C SER A 263 -23.52 29.34 -6.79
N THR A 264 -23.53 28.74 -7.98
CA THR A 264 -24.74 28.13 -8.54
C THR A 264 -25.07 26.78 -7.88
N PRO A 265 -26.33 26.31 -7.96
CA PRO A 265 -26.72 24.99 -7.48
C PRO A 265 -25.88 23.85 -8.09
N GLU A 266 -25.51 23.96 -9.36
CA GLU A 266 -24.71 22.96 -10.08
C GLU A 266 -23.30 22.88 -9.49
N ALA A 267 -22.65 24.03 -9.28
CA ALA A 267 -21.33 24.10 -8.65
C ALA A 267 -21.38 23.55 -7.21
N THR A 268 -22.42 23.92 -6.45
CA THR A 268 -22.63 23.39 -5.09
C THR A 268 -22.80 21.87 -5.09
N LYS A 269 -23.54 21.32 -6.06
CA LYS A 269 -23.74 19.88 -6.22
C LYS A 269 -22.44 19.14 -6.55
N VAL A 270 -21.59 19.70 -7.42
CA VAL A 270 -20.25 19.16 -7.70
C VAL A 270 -19.41 19.11 -6.42
N VAL A 271 -19.43 20.17 -5.62
CA VAL A 271 -18.69 20.19 -4.33
C VAL A 271 -19.26 19.18 -3.34
N TYR A 272 -20.58 18.98 -3.32
CA TYR A 272 -21.22 17.97 -2.46
C TYR A 272 -20.72 16.56 -2.83
N HIS A 273 -20.77 16.22 -4.11
CA HIS A 273 -20.28 14.95 -4.61
C HIS A 273 -18.78 14.76 -4.30
N ALA A 274 -17.98 15.82 -4.42
CA ALA A 274 -16.53 15.77 -4.26
C ALA A 274 -16.05 15.72 -2.80
N LEU A 275 -16.72 16.40 -1.86
CA LEU A 275 -16.24 16.56 -0.48
C LEU A 275 -17.06 15.81 0.56
N PHE A 276 -18.34 15.57 0.31
CA PHE A 276 -19.23 14.90 1.25
C PHE A 276 -19.48 13.46 0.81
N GLU A 277 -20.05 13.28 -0.38
CA GLU A 277 -20.45 11.95 -0.85
C GLU A 277 -19.26 11.02 -1.15
N SER A 278 -18.18 11.55 -1.71
CA SER A 278 -16.95 10.77 -1.93
C SER A 278 -16.38 10.17 -0.64
N ARG A 279 -16.46 10.91 0.48
CA ARG A 279 -15.97 10.48 1.79
C ARG A 279 -16.90 9.49 2.45
N ILE A 280 -18.22 9.71 2.38
CA ILE A 280 -19.18 8.78 2.98
C ILE A 280 -19.26 7.47 2.19
N ARG A 281 -19.06 7.49 0.87
CA ARG A 281 -19.02 6.25 0.07
C ARG A 281 -17.79 5.40 0.37
N TYR A 282 -16.67 6.03 0.72
CA TYR A 282 -15.43 5.31 1.00
C TYR A 282 -15.47 4.67 2.40
N GLY A 283 -15.60 3.34 2.47
CA GLY A 283 -15.49 2.58 3.71
C GLY A 283 -16.78 2.41 4.52
N ILE A 284 -17.92 2.89 4.03
CA ILE A 284 -19.24 2.71 4.69
C ILE A 284 -20.26 2.06 3.76
N ILE A 285 -20.30 2.49 2.50
CA ILE A 285 -21.24 1.96 1.51
C ILE A 285 -20.53 0.83 0.77
N LEU A 286 -20.74 -0.39 1.27
CA LEU A 286 -20.53 -1.64 0.53
C LEU A 286 -21.69 -1.88 -0.43
#